data_AF-A0A1F5Z717-F1
#
_entry.id   AF-A0A1F5Z717-F1
#
_cell.length_a   1.000
_cell.length_b   1.000
_cell.length_c   1.000
_cell.angle_alpha   90.00
_cell.angle_beta   90.00
_cell.angle_gamma   90.00
#
_symmetry.space_group_name_H-M   'P 1'
#
loop_
_entity.id
_entity.type
_entity.pdbx_description
1 polymer ?
#
loop_
_entity_poly.entity_id
_entity_poly.type
_entity_poly.pdbx_seq_one_letter_code
_entity_poly.pdbx_strand_id
1 'polypeptide(L)'
;MQFHKAIRLFTSIIGDELDKYRRMPESELRGWFDILWVFFEKEEEEGRIEYKTWYQKQGDQELSDNPSGEPLYRVKILKLPFVRKDYRRYKPELSRTELIADFFPAGTADIETRRLDMTIFREEGNIYLSPMQFTRFKYNESQGLIKHELRYSEGRELTAFEAKFVKTVFDESIGFTETR
;
A
#
# COMPACT_ATOMS: atom_id res chain seq x y z
N MET A 1 -12.40 -29.27 -28.66
CA MET A 1 -11.24 -28.66 -27.95
C MET A 1 -11.10 -27.14 -28.19
N GLN A 2 -11.41 -26.58 -29.37
CA GLN A 2 -11.30 -25.14 -29.63
C GLN A 2 -12.36 -24.27 -28.94
N PHE A 3 -13.59 -24.77 -28.78
CA PHE A 3 -14.70 -24.04 -28.16
C PHE A 3 -14.44 -23.67 -26.69
N HIS A 4 -13.78 -24.55 -25.94
CA HIS A 4 -13.43 -24.31 -24.54
C HIS A 4 -12.35 -23.23 -24.37
N LYS A 5 -11.42 -23.11 -25.34
CA LYS A 5 -10.44 -22.03 -25.35
C LYS A 5 -11.09 -20.68 -25.67
N ALA A 6 -12.02 -20.65 -26.63
CA ALA A 6 -12.76 -19.45 -27.00
C ALA A 6 -13.64 -18.94 -25.84
N ILE A 7 -14.35 -19.82 -25.13
CA ILE A 7 -15.15 -19.45 -23.96
C ILE A 7 -14.26 -18.88 -22.85
N ARG A 8 -13.15 -19.54 -22.51
CA ARG A 8 -12.21 -19.03 -21.49
C ARG A 8 -11.66 -17.65 -21.85
N LEU A 9 -11.29 -17.44 -23.11
CA LEU A 9 -10.81 -16.15 -23.58
C LEU A 9 -11.89 -15.07 -23.45
N PHE A 10 -13.12 -15.38 -23.86
CA PHE A 10 -14.25 -14.46 -23.77
C PHE A 10 -14.60 -14.11 -22.32
N THR A 11 -14.62 -15.10 -21.42
CA THR A 11 -14.85 -14.86 -19.99
C THR A 11 -13.74 -14.01 -19.36
N SER A 12 -12.48 -14.21 -19.78
CA SER A 12 -11.35 -13.38 -19.33
C SER A 12 -11.53 -11.92 -19.76
N ILE A 13 -11.85 -11.68 -21.04
CA ILE A 13 -12.03 -10.33 -21.59
C ILE A 13 -13.17 -9.60 -20.87
N ILE A 14 -14.30 -10.28 -20.62
CA ILE A 14 -15.41 -9.70 -19.86
C ILE A 14 -15.00 -9.42 -18.42
N GLY A 15 -14.26 -10.34 -17.79
CA GLY A 15 -13.75 -10.16 -16.44
C GLY A 15 -12.88 -8.91 -16.30
N ASP A 16 -11.95 -8.72 -17.23
CA ASP A 16 -11.04 -7.57 -17.27
C ASP A 16 -11.79 -6.26 -17.54
N GLU A 17 -12.85 -6.30 -18.35
CA GLU A 17 -13.69 -5.12 -18.58
C GLU A 17 -14.50 -4.76 -17.33
N LEU A 18 -15.09 -5.75 -16.67
CA LEU A 18 -15.84 -5.54 -15.42
C LEU A 18 -14.96 -5.02 -14.28
N ASP A 19 -13.69 -5.39 -14.27
CA ASP A 19 -12.71 -4.92 -13.28
C ASP A 19 -12.53 -3.40 -13.26
N LYS A 20 -12.85 -2.71 -14.36
CA LYS A 20 -12.84 -1.24 -14.42
C LYS A 20 -13.96 -0.59 -13.60
N TYR A 21 -14.97 -1.36 -13.18
CA TYR A 21 -16.18 -0.84 -12.54
C TYR A 21 -16.44 -1.42 -11.15
N ARG A 22 -15.80 -2.53 -10.79
CA ARG A 22 -15.95 -3.18 -9.48
C ARG A 22 -14.74 -2.96 -8.58
N ARG A 23 -14.89 -3.28 -7.30
CA ARG A 23 -13.79 -3.31 -6.32
C ARG A 23 -13.10 -4.66 -6.36
N MET A 24 -11.83 -4.69 -5.98
CA MET A 24 -11.10 -5.94 -5.76
C MET A 24 -11.76 -6.71 -4.60
N PRO A 25 -11.89 -8.05 -4.67
CA PRO A 25 -12.47 -8.84 -3.58
C PRO A 25 -11.69 -8.67 -2.26
N GLU A 26 -12.42 -8.58 -1.14
CA GLU A 26 -11.84 -8.45 0.20
C GLU A 26 -10.82 -9.57 0.51
N SER A 27 -11.05 -10.78 0.04
CA SER A 27 -10.12 -11.91 0.24
C SER A 27 -8.78 -11.70 -0.48
N GLU A 28 -8.79 -11.08 -1.66
CA GLU A 28 -7.57 -10.77 -2.41
C GLU A 28 -6.82 -9.61 -1.75
N LEU A 29 -7.53 -8.56 -1.33
CA LEU A 29 -6.95 -7.44 -0.58
C LEU A 29 -6.32 -7.93 0.73
N ARG A 30 -7.04 -8.75 1.49
CA ARG A 30 -6.53 -9.36 2.72
C ARG A 30 -5.24 -10.12 2.50
N GLY A 31 -5.24 -11.08 1.57
CA GLY A 31 -4.06 -11.90 1.32
C GLY A 31 -2.86 -11.08 0.88
N TRP A 32 -3.09 -10.06 0.05
CA TRP A 32 -2.02 -9.19 -0.42
C TRP A 32 -1.48 -8.25 0.67
N PHE A 33 -2.35 -7.68 1.50
CA PHE A 33 -1.94 -6.86 2.65
C PHE A 33 -1.04 -7.66 3.60
N ASP A 34 -1.45 -8.87 3.97
CA ASP A 34 -0.69 -9.73 4.89
C ASP A 34 0.71 -10.04 4.34
N ILE A 35 0.81 -10.32 3.03
CA ILE A 35 2.10 -10.54 2.35
C ILE A 35 2.98 -9.30 2.41
N LEU A 36 2.45 -8.12 2.04
CA LEU A 36 3.21 -6.88 2.05
C LEU A 36 3.66 -6.49 3.46
N TRP A 37 2.81 -6.71 4.46
CA TRP A 37 3.11 -6.41 5.86
C TRP A 37 4.28 -7.27 6.37
N VAL A 38 4.20 -8.59 6.19
CA VAL A 38 5.25 -9.53 6.60
C VAL A 38 6.55 -9.24 5.84
N PHE A 39 6.46 -8.95 4.54
CA PHE A 39 7.62 -8.56 3.75
C PHE A 39 8.28 -7.30 4.30
N PHE A 40 7.51 -6.25 4.60
CA PHE A 40 8.04 -5.01 5.17
C PHE A 40 8.76 -5.23 6.51
N GLU A 41 8.15 -5.99 7.43
CA GLU A 41 8.76 -6.31 8.74
C GLU A 41 10.08 -7.07 8.57
N LYS A 42 10.14 -8.04 7.65
CA LYS A 42 11.37 -8.77 7.35
C LYS A 42 12.47 -7.85 6.81
N GLU A 43 12.14 -6.97 5.87
CA GLU A 43 13.09 -6.03 5.28
C GLU A 43 13.61 -5.01 6.31
N GLU A 44 12.76 -4.67 7.30
CA GLU A 44 13.14 -3.86 8.47
C GLU A 44 14.18 -4.58 9.34
N GLU A 45 13.92 -5.85 9.68
CA GLU A 45 14.86 -6.67 10.46
C GLU A 45 16.21 -6.84 9.75
N GLU A 46 16.21 -6.91 8.41
CA GLU A 46 17.41 -6.99 7.58
C GLU A 46 18.09 -5.62 7.35
N GLY A 47 17.56 -4.53 7.92
CA GLY A 47 18.18 -3.20 7.89
C GLY A 47 18.06 -2.48 6.54
N ARG A 48 17.08 -2.83 5.69
CA ARG A 48 16.87 -2.24 4.35
C ARG A 48 15.90 -1.05 4.33
N ILE A 49 15.49 -0.57 5.51
CA ILE A 49 14.56 0.54 5.69
C ILE A 49 15.30 1.87 5.83
N GLU A 50 14.88 2.86 5.06
CA GLU A 50 15.23 4.26 5.27
C GLU A 50 14.27 4.94 6.25
N TYR A 51 14.75 5.93 6.98
CA TYR A 51 13.96 6.65 7.97
C TYR A 51 13.87 8.13 7.64
N LYS A 52 12.66 8.68 7.69
CA LYS A 52 12.41 10.13 7.69
C LYS A 52 11.67 10.52 8.96
N THR A 53 12.22 11.47 9.71
CA THR A 53 11.59 11.97 10.95
C THR A 53 10.94 13.32 10.67
N TRP A 54 9.72 13.50 11.19
CA TRP A 54 9.01 14.77 11.18
C TRP A 54 8.96 15.33 12.60
N TYR A 55 9.30 16.60 12.71
CA TYR A 55 9.38 17.36 13.95
C TYR A 55 8.20 18.32 14.03
N GLN A 56 7.65 18.46 15.24
CA GLN A 56 6.69 19.52 15.52
C GLN A 56 7.44 20.84 15.71
N LYS A 57 7.05 21.87 14.94
CA LYS A 57 7.61 23.21 15.07
C LYS A 57 7.11 23.85 16.36
N GLN A 58 8.00 24.42 17.17
CA GLN A 58 7.61 25.05 18.44
C GLN A 58 6.63 26.21 18.22
N GLY A 59 5.47 26.15 18.90
CA GLY A 59 4.44 27.20 18.83
C GLY A 59 3.56 27.18 17.57
N ASP A 60 3.69 26.15 16.72
CA ASP A 60 2.97 26.03 15.45
C ASP A 60 2.36 24.62 15.29
N GLN A 61 1.34 24.48 14.45
CA GLN A 61 0.74 23.17 14.10
C GLN A 61 1.38 22.53 12.87
N GLU A 62 2.38 23.19 12.27
CA GLU A 62 3.10 22.71 11.09
C GLU A 62 4.15 21.64 11.43
N LEU A 63 4.29 20.65 10.53
CA LEU A 63 5.34 19.62 10.58
C LEU A 63 6.53 20.05 9.71
N SER A 64 7.75 19.80 10.19
CA SER A 64 8.98 20.05 9.44
C SER A 64 9.90 18.82 9.48
N ASP A 65 10.69 18.60 8.43
CA ASP A 65 11.77 17.61 8.44
C ASP A 65 13.10 18.18 8.98
N ASN A 66 13.10 19.44 9.43
CA ASN A 66 14.22 20.08 10.10
C ASN A 66 14.23 19.73 11.60
N PRO A 67 15.35 19.29 12.19
CA PRO A 67 15.45 18.89 13.61
C PRO A 67 15.40 20.05 14.62
N SER A 68 14.53 21.03 14.43
CA SER A 68 14.41 22.23 15.28
C SER A 68 13.37 22.11 16.40
N GLY A 69 12.81 20.92 16.64
CA GLY A 69 11.72 20.68 17.60
C GLY A 69 11.68 19.24 18.11
N GLU A 70 10.57 18.85 18.76
CA GLU A 70 10.39 17.47 19.23
C GLU A 70 9.98 16.55 18.07
N PRO A 71 10.61 15.36 17.93
CA PRO A 71 10.25 14.40 16.89
C PRO A 71 8.86 13.82 17.19
N LEU A 72 7.94 13.95 16.23
CA LEU A 72 6.56 13.52 16.40
C LEU A 72 6.26 12.22 15.65
N TYR A 73 6.69 12.14 14.39
CA TYR A 73 6.46 10.97 13.54
C TYR A 73 7.76 10.47 12.92
N ARG A 74 7.84 9.15 12.75
CA ARG A 74 8.85 8.47 11.94
C ARG A 74 8.16 7.80 10.77
N VAL A 75 8.66 8.05 9.58
CA VAL A 75 8.27 7.32 8.38
C VAL A 75 9.39 6.33 8.06
N LYS A 76 9.06 5.05 8.13
CA LYS A 76 9.88 3.94 7.66
C LYS A 76 9.60 3.74 6.18
N ILE A 77 10.61 3.78 5.33
CA ILE A 77 10.48 3.74 3.87
C ILE A 77 11.30 2.58 3.33
N LEU A 78 10.62 1.65 2.65
CA LEU A 78 11.23 0.56 1.90
C LEU A 78 11.22 0.91 0.42
N LYS A 79 12.41 1.11 -0.15
CA LYS A 79 12.58 1.33 -1.58
C LYS A 79 12.73 0.01 -2.32
N LEU A 80 11.84 -0.25 -3.27
CA LEU A 80 11.86 -1.50 -4.00
C LEU A 80 12.56 -1.36 -5.37
N PRO A 81 13.06 -2.47 -5.95
CA PRO A 81 13.66 -2.49 -7.28
C PRO A 81 12.73 -1.98 -8.39
N PHE A 82 13.32 -1.47 -9.47
CA PHE A 82 12.55 -1.06 -10.64
C PHE A 82 11.91 -2.26 -11.35
N VAL A 83 10.70 -2.06 -11.86
CA VAL A 83 10.00 -3.01 -12.73
C VAL A 83 9.67 -2.38 -14.08
N ARG A 84 9.50 -3.21 -15.10
CA ARG A 84 9.09 -2.80 -16.45
C ARG A 84 7.72 -3.37 -16.79
N LYS A 85 6.76 -2.50 -17.04
CA LYS A 85 5.41 -2.88 -17.45
C LYS A 85 4.96 -1.98 -18.59
N ASP A 86 4.41 -2.56 -19.66
CA ASP A 86 3.91 -1.85 -20.83
C ASP A 86 4.91 -0.79 -21.38
N TYR A 87 6.18 -1.20 -21.54
CA TYR A 87 7.30 -0.37 -21.99
C TYR A 87 7.69 0.80 -21.06
N ARG A 88 7.07 0.91 -19.89
CA ARG A 88 7.33 1.94 -18.89
C ARG A 88 8.10 1.35 -17.73
N ARG A 89 8.92 2.19 -17.08
CA ARG A 89 9.66 1.82 -15.86
C ARG A 89 8.99 2.42 -14.64
N TYR A 90 8.79 1.57 -13.64
CA TYR A 90 8.16 1.93 -12.38
C TYR A 90 9.09 1.61 -11.23
N LYS A 91 9.15 2.48 -10.24
CA LYS A 91 9.80 2.24 -8.96
C LYS A 91 8.73 2.25 -7.87
N PRO A 92 8.43 1.14 -7.21
CA PRO A 92 7.51 1.16 -6.08
C PRO A 92 8.26 1.44 -4.77
N GLU A 93 7.56 2.09 -3.84
CA GLU A 93 8.00 2.28 -2.46
C GLU A 93 6.84 1.93 -1.52
N LEU A 94 7.18 1.25 -0.43
CA LEU A 94 6.26 0.92 0.65
C LEU A 94 6.71 1.71 1.88
N SER A 95 5.79 2.31 2.61
CA SER A 95 6.13 3.02 3.84
C SER A 95 5.11 2.85 4.94
N ARG A 96 5.57 3.05 6.18
CA ARG A 96 4.76 3.01 7.39
C ARG A 96 5.10 4.21 8.25
N THR A 97 4.08 4.92 8.71
CA THR A 97 4.22 6.02 9.66
C THR A 97 3.99 5.50 11.08
N GLU A 98 4.88 5.86 11.99
CA GLU A 98 4.81 5.54 13.41
C GLU A 98 4.93 6.82 14.23
N LEU A 99 4.14 6.91 15.30
CA LEU A 99 4.29 7.96 16.30
C LEU A 99 5.52 7.67 17.17
N ILE A 100 6.32 8.72 17.42
CA ILE A 100 7.51 8.61 18.28
C ILE A 100 7.17 8.84 19.76
N ALA A 101 6.00 9.44 20.05
CA ALA A 101 5.55 9.75 21.40
C ALA A 101 4.25 9.03 21.77
N ASP A 102 4.13 8.66 23.05
CA ASP A 102 2.91 8.14 23.69
C ASP A 102 1.88 9.27 23.87
N PHE A 103 1.32 9.76 22.76
CA PHE A 103 0.37 10.89 22.77
C PHE A 103 -1.07 10.47 23.10
N PHE A 104 -1.37 9.16 23.12
CA PHE A 104 -2.74 8.70 23.34
C PHE A 104 -3.10 8.73 24.83
N PRO A 105 -4.23 9.37 25.22
CA PRO A 105 -4.74 9.27 26.57
C PRO A 105 -5.05 7.81 26.91
N ALA A 106 -4.67 7.40 28.12
CA ALA A 106 -5.05 6.10 28.66
C ALA A 106 -6.58 5.91 28.58
N GLY A 107 -7.03 4.80 27.98
CA GLY A 107 -8.46 4.48 27.85
C GLY A 107 -9.08 4.76 26.49
N THR A 108 -8.31 5.20 25.49
CA THR A 108 -8.79 5.21 24.09
C THR A 108 -8.91 3.76 23.61
N ALA A 109 -10.08 3.35 23.11
CA ALA A 109 -10.25 2.00 22.58
C ALA A 109 -9.28 1.76 21.41
N ASP A 110 -8.48 0.69 21.50
CA ASP A 110 -7.56 0.27 20.44
C ASP A 110 -8.35 -0.14 19.19
N ILE A 111 -8.62 0.82 18.30
CA ILE A 111 -8.82 0.49 16.91
C ILE A 111 -7.44 0.14 16.38
N GLU A 112 -7.10 -1.16 16.33
CA GLU A 112 -5.88 -1.63 15.71
C GLU A 112 -5.98 -1.35 14.20
N THR A 113 -5.46 -0.20 13.78
CA THR A 113 -5.36 0.20 12.38
C THR A 113 -3.94 -0.02 11.92
N ARG A 114 -3.73 -0.97 11.00
CA ARG A 114 -2.45 -1.14 10.32
C ARG A 114 -2.55 -0.47 8.97
N ARG A 115 -1.58 0.36 8.63
CA ARG A 115 -1.57 1.10 7.36
C ARG A 115 -0.20 1.00 6.71
N LEU A 116 -0.22 0.73 5.41
CA LEU A 116 0.90 0.84 4.51
C LEU A 116 0.60 1.92 3.48
N ASP A 117 1.53 2.85 3.33
CA ASP A 117 1.50 3.83 2.25
C ASP A 117 2.26 3.25 1.06
N MET A 118 1.65 3.32 -0.12
CA MET A 118 2.14 2.73 -1.36
C MET A 118 2.35 3.83 -2.39
N THR A 119 3.57 3.96 -2.90
CA THR A 119 3.91 4.95 -3.91
C THR A 119 4.52 4.27 -5.13
N ILE A 120 4.15 4.73 -6.32
CA ILE A 120 4.74 4.26 -7.58
C ILE A 120 5.27 5.47 -8.35
N PHE A 121 6.58 5.53 -8.55
CA PHE A 121 7.24 6.54 -9.37
C PHE A 121 7.34 6.01 -10.80
N ARG A 122 6.94 6.81 -11.79
CA ARG A 122 7.15 6.51 -13.21
C ARG A 122 8.39 7.23 -13.69
N GLU A 123 9.29 6.50 -14.32
CA GLU A 123 10.50 7.07 -14.90
C GLU A 123 10.21 7.67 -16.29
N GLU A 124 9.46 8.78 -16.31
CA GLU A 124 9.31 9.68 -17.47
C GLU A 124 9.18 11.11 -16.92
N GLY A 125 10.29 11.86 -16.83
CA GLY A 125 10.27 13.29 -16.51
C GLY A 125 9.66 13.68 -15.14
N ASN A 126 10.07 13.03 -14.04
CA ASN A 126 9.62 13.31 -12.66
C ASN A 126 8.11 13.13 -12.41
N ILE A 127 7.47 12.10 -12.97
CA ILE A 127 6.05 11.83 -12.73
C ILE A 127 5.87 10.79 -11.60
N TYR A 128 5.17 11.22 -10.56
CA TYR A 128 4.74 10.39 -9.44
C TYR A 128 3.30 9.95 -9.74
N LEU A 129 2.99 8.65 -9.66
CA LEU A 129 1.59 8.26 -9.60
C LEU A 129 1.01 8.71 -8.25
N SER A 130 -0.29 9.01 -8.21
CA SER A 130 -0.97 9.42 -6.99
C SER A 130 -0.67 8.43 -5.86
N PRO A 131 -0.22 8.90 -4.68
CA PRO A 131 0.06 8.01 -3.56
C PRO A 131 -1.21 7.28 -3.13
N MET A 132 -1.05 6.04 -2.72
CA MET A 132 -2.13 5.14 -2.32
C MET A 132 -1.93 4.71 -0.87
N GLN A 133 -3.03 4.42 -0.19
CA GLN A 133 -3.05 3.94 1.18
C GLN A 133 -3.73 2.58 1.20
N PHE A 134 -3.01 1.59 1.69
CA PHE A 134 -3.56 0.27 1.97
C PHE A 134 -3.73 0.12 3.48
N THR A 135 -4.98 0.07 3.93
CA THR A 135 -5.33 0.03 5.35
C THR A 135 -6.02 -1.27 5.70
N ARG A 136 -5.63 -1.86 6.83
CA ARG A 136 -6.33 -2.93 7.53
C ARG A 136 -6.93 -2.35 8.81
N PHE A 137 -8.25 -2.41 8.91
CA PHE A 137 -9.02 -1.99 10.07
C PHE A 137 -9.45 -3.20 10.88
N LYS A 138 -9.30 -3.12 12.20
CA LYS A 138 -9.92 -4.05 13.14
C LYS A 138 -10.99 -3.30 13.93
N TYR A 139 -12.25 -3.65 13.71
CA TYR A 139 -13.36 -3.04 14.43
C TYR A 139 -13.60 -3.79 15.74
N ASN A 140 -13.72 -3.03 16.82
CA ASN A 140 -13.99 -3.57 18.15
C ASN A 140 -15.51 -3.59 18.39
N GLU A 141 -16.23 -4.39 17.62
CA GLU A 141 -17.57 -4.83 17.97
C GLU A 141 -17.55 -6.36 17.94
N SER A 142 -18.13 -6.97 18.99
CA SER A 142 -18.40 -8.38 19.35
C SER A 142 -18.12 -9.57 18.39
N GLN A 143 -17.82 -9.35 17.12
CA GLN A 143 -17.53 -10.34 16.08
C GLN A 143 -16.11 -10.23 15.47
N GLY A 144 -15.28 -9.24 15.87
CA GLY A 144 -13.86 -9.17 15.44
C GLY A 144 -13.68 -8.98 13.93
N LEU A 145 -14.55 -8.17 13.31
CA LEU A 145 -14.54 -7.91 11.88
C LEU A 145 -13.24 -7.16 11.49
N ILE A 146 -12.50 -7.76 10.55
CA ILE A 146 -11.33 -7.16 9.92
C ILE A 146 -11.73 -6.75 8.50
N LYS A 147 -11.39 -5.53 8.10
CA LYS A 147 -11.66 -5.00 6.76
C LYS A 147 -10.38 -4.43 6.15
N HIS A 148 -10.17 -4.65 4.86
CA HIS A 148 -9.06 -4.11 4.10
C HIS A 148 -9.57 -3.10 3.07
N GLU A 149 -8.85 -1.99 2.93
CA GLU A 149 -9.21 -0.92 2.00
C GLU A 149 -7.98 -0.40 1.28
N LEU A 150 -8.04 -0.35 -0.06
CA LEU A 150 -7.04 0.29 -0.90
C LEU A 150 -7.66 1.53 -1.56
N ARG A 151 -7.13 2.70 -1.23
CA ARG A 151 -7.60 3.99 -1.72
C ARG A 151 -6.44 4.85 -2.18
N TYR A 152 -6.72 5.81 -3.05
CA TYR A 152 -5.82 6.91 -3.27
C TYR A 152 -5.77 7.83 -2.05
N SER A 153 -4.74 8.66 -1.97
CA SER A 153 -4.55 9.64 -0.90
C SER A 153 -5.72 10.63 -0.76
N GLU A 154 -6.42 10.93 -1.85
CA GLU A 154 -7.64 11.74 -1.87
C GLU A 154 -8.89 11.01 -1.36
N GLY A 155 -8.77 9.75 -0.94
CA GLY A 155 -9.84 8.96 -0.32
C GLY A 155 -10.67 8.12 -1.31
N ARG A 156 -10.44 8.24 -2.62
CA ARG A 156 -11.14 7.42 -3.63
C ARG A 156 -10.65 5.97 -3.58
N GLU A 157 -11.56 5.02 -3.49
CA GLU A 157 -11.22 3.60 -3.64
C GLU A 157 -10.78 3.24 -5.06
N LEU A 158 -9.83 2.31 -5.16
CA LEU A 158 -9.36 1.79 -6.44
C LEU A 158 -10.38 0.79 -7.00
N THR A 159 -10.57 0.86 -8.32
CA THR A 159 -11.22 -0.22 -9.07
C THR A 159 -10.37 -1.49 -9.02
N ALA A 160 -10.95 -2.65 -9.28
CA ALA A 160 -10.21 -3.91 -9.34
C ALA A 160 -9.13 -3.86 -10.42
N PHE A 161 -9.38 -3.18 -11.54
CA PHE A 161 -8.39 -2.96 -12.59
C PHE A 161 -7.18 -2.17 -12.09
N GLU A 162 -7.41 -1.04 -11.41
CA GLU A 162 -6.36 -0.22 -10.82
C GLU A 162 -5.59 -0.99 -9.73
N ALA A 163 -6.31 -1.67 -8.84
CA ALA A 163 -5.70 -2.46 -7.77
C ALA A 163 -4.84 -3.61 -8.32
N LYS A 164 -5.28 -4.30 -9.39
CA LYS A 164 -4.49 -5.33 -10.08
C LYS A 164 -3.22 -4.78 -10.71
N PHE A 165 -3.28 -3.59 -11.31
CA PHE A 165 -2.08 -2.91 -11.82
C PHE A 165 -1.08 -2.63 -10.70
N VAL A 166 -1.53 -2.01 -9.60
CA VAL A 166 -0.67 -1.71 -8.44
C VAL A 166 -0.08 -3.00 -7.87
N LYS A 167 -0.91 -4.03 -7.65
CA LYS A 167 -0.48 -5.35 -7.19
C LYS A 167 0.63 -5.92 -8.05
N THR A 168 0.45 -5.89 -9.37
CA THR A 168 1.46 -6.44 -10.29
C THR A 168 2.79 -5.68 -10.19
N VAL A 169 2.78 -4.35 -10.10
CA VAL A 169 4.00 -3.54 -9.97
C VAL A 169 4.78 -3.89 -8.70
N PHE A 170 4.08 -4.04 -7.56
CA PHE A 170 4.72 -4.42 -6.29
C PHE A 170 5.19 -5.87 -6.29
N ASP A 171 4.36 -6.81 -6.75
CA ASP A 171 4.69 -8.24 -6.76
C ASP A 171 5.91 -8.53 -7.64
N GLU A 172 5.97 -7.95 -8.85
CA GLU A 172 7.14 -8.08 -9.74
C GLU A 172 8.41 -7.49 -9.09
N SER A 173 8.27 -6.40 -8.34
CA SER A 173 9.39 -5.70 -7.71
C SER A 173 9.97 -6.47 -6.53
N ILE A 174 9.09 -7.11 -5.74
CA ILE A 174 9.47 -7.95 -4.60
C ILE A 174 9.99 -9.32 -5.07
N GLY A 175 9.77 -9.67 -6.33
CA GLY A 175 10.06 -11.00 -6.85
C GLY A 175 9.02 -12.04 -6.44
N PHE A 176 7.82 -11.61 -6.03
CA PHE A 176 6.62 -12.45 -6.00
C PHE A 176 6.15 -12.69 -7.43
N THR A 177 6.98 -13.35 -8.23
CA THR A 177 6.46 -14.06 -9.39
C THR A 177 5.72 -15.26 -8.82
N GLU A 178 4.41 -15.36 -9.08
CA GLU A 178 3.75 -16.66 -9.00
C GLU A 178 4.59 -17.64 -9.81
N THR A 179 5.44 -18.40 -9.14
CA THR A 179 6.10 -19.53 -9.75
C THR A 179 5.03 -20.60 -9.86
N ARG A 180 4.20 -20.53 -10.91
CA ARG A 180 3.56 -21.65 -11.61
C ARG A 180 2.62 -21.21 -12.73
#